data_AF-A4IF61-F1
#
_entry.id   AF-A4IF61-F1
#
_cell.length_a   1.000
_cell.length_b   1.000
_cell.length_c   1.000
_cell.angle_alpha   90.00
_cell.angle_beta   90.00
_cell.angle_gamma   90.00
#
_symmetry.space_group_name_H-M   'P 1'
#
loop_
_entity.id
_entity.type
_entity.pdbx_description
1 polymer ?
#
loop_
_entity_poly.entity_id
_entity_poly.type
_entity_poly.pdbx_seq_one_letter_code
_entity_poly.pdbx_strand_id
1 'polypeptide(L)'
;WAGRSERLRKMNVAFEEQNAVLQRHTQSMSSARERLEQELALEERRTLALQQQLQAVRQALTASFASLPVPGTGETPTLGTLDFYMARLHGAIERDPAQHEKLIVRIKEILAQVASEHL
;
A
#
# COMPACT_ATOMS: atom_id res chain seq x y z
N TRP A 1 -70.58 -0.16 -6.36
CA TRP A 1 -69.65 -0.50 -5.26
C TRP A 1 -68.61 -1.55 -5.65
N ALA A 2 -69.00 -2.66 -6.29
CA ALA A 2 -68.08 -3.72 -6.77
C ALA A 2 -66.91 -3.23 -7.65
N GLY A 3 -67.15 -2.37 -8.66
CA GLY A 3 -66.09 -1.89 -9.56
C GLY A 3 -65.03 -0.96 -8.93
N ARG A 4 -65.30 -0.35 -7.76
CA ARG A 4 -64.30 0.42 -7.00
C ARG A 4 -63.36 -0.50 -6.21
N SER A 5 -63.90 -1.57 -5.65
CA SER A 5 -63.13 -2.57 -4.90
C SER A 5 -62.13 -3.32 -5.79
N GLU A 6 -62.54 -3.69 -7.01
CA GLU A 6 -61.63 -4.36 -7.96
C GLU A 6 -60.47 -3.47 -8.42
N ARG A 7 -60.72 -2.17 -8.66
CA ARG A 7 -59.65 -1.22 -9.01
C ARG A 7 -58.63 -1.06 -7.89
N LEU A 8 -59.10 -0.95 -6.64
CA LEU A 8 -58.22 -0.85 -5.47
C LEU A 8 -57.36 -2.12 -5.31
N ARG A 9 -57.94 -3.30 -5.53
CA ARG A 9 -57.22 -4.57 -5.48
C ARG A 9 -56.09 -4.63 -6.52
N LYS A 10 -56.38 -4.28 -7.79
CA LYS A 10 -55.37 -4.25 -8.85
C LYS A 10 -54.22 -3.28 -8.53
N MET A 11 -54.56 -2.11 -8.01
CA MET A 11 -53.57 -1.13 -7.60
C MET A 11 -52.71 -1.64 -6.43
N ASN A 12 -53.31 -2.32 -5.45
CA ASN A 12 -52.58 -2.88 -4.33
C ASN A 12 -51.60 -3.98 -4.77
N VAL A 13 -52.01 -4.88 -5.68
CA VAL A 13 -51.12 -5.90 -6.26
C VAL A 13 -49.94 -5.25 -6.98
N ALA A 14 -50.18 -4.20 -7.79
CA ALA A 14 -49.10 -3.49 -8.47
C ALA A 14 -48.12 -2.83 -7.48
N PHE A 15 -48.62 -2.30 -6.36
CA PHE A 15 -47.76 -1.77 -5.28
C PHE A 15 -46.96 -2.86 -4.56
N GLU A 16 -47.58 -4.01 -4.27
CA GLU A 16 -46.90 -5.15 -3.66
C GLU A 16 -45.78 -5.69 -4.57
N GLU A 17 -46.03 -5.80 -5.87
CA GLU A 17 -45.03 -6.20 -6.86
C GLU A 17 -43.87 -5.20 -6.92
N GLN A 18 -44.17 -3.90 -6.93
CA GLN A 18 -43.15 -2.85 -6.91
C GLN A 18 -42.33 -2.88 -5.62
N ASN A 19 -42.97 -3.07 -4.46
CA ASN A 19 -42.28 -3.23 -3.18
C ASN A 19 -41.37 -4.46 -3.17
N ALA A 20 -41.82 -5.58 -3.73
CA ALA A 20 -41.01 -6.80 -3.83
C ALA A 20 -39.78 -6.61 -4.75
N VAL A 21 -39.91 -5.82 -5.82
CA VAL A 21 -38.77 -5.43 -6.67
C VAL A 21 -37.79 -4.56 -5.89
N LEU A 22 -38.28 -3.52 -5.20
CA LEU A 22 -37.43 -2.64 -4.39
C LEU A 22 -36.70 -3.40 -3.28
N GLN A 23 -37.38 -4.31 -2.58
CA GLN A 23 -36.77 -5.14 -1.54
C GLN A 23 -35.62 -5.99 -2.10
N ARG A 24 -35.81 -6.60 -3.29
CA ARG A 24 -34.74 -7.36 -3.95
C ARG A 24 -33.56 -6.47 -4.33
N HIS A 25 -33.81 -5.27 -4.84
CA HIS A 25 -32.72 -4.33 -5.13
C HIS A 25 -31.98 -3.91 -3.87
N THR A 26 -32.69 -3.57 -2.79
CA THR A 26 -32.09 -3.24 -1.50
C THR A 26 -31.24 -4.38 -0.95
N GLN A 27 -31.73 -5.62 -1.03
CA GLN A 27 -30.97 -6.81 -0.62
C GLN A 27 -29.71 -6.98 -1.48
N SER A 28 -29.84 -6.88 -2.80
CA SER A 28 -28.70 -6.98 -3.72
C SER A 28 -27.65 -5.90 -3.47
N MET A 29 -28.08 -4.65 -3.24
CA MET A 29 -27.18 -3.55 -2.90
C MET A 29 -26.51 -3.76 -1.55
N SER A 30 -27.23 -4.26 -0.55
CA SER A 30 -26.65 -4.58 0.76
C SER A 30 -25.56 -5.64 0.64
N SER A 31 -25.81 -6.72 -0.11
CA SER A 31 -24.79 -7.75 -0.33
C SER A 31 -23.60 -7.25 -1.14
N ALA A 32 -23.83 -6.38 -2.13
CA ALA A 32 -22.74 -5.76 -2.88
C ALA A 32 -21.89 -4.84 -2.00
N ARG A 33 -22.54 -4.05 -1.13
CA ARG A 33 -21.87 -3.19 -0.15
C ARG A 33 -21.02 -4.01 0.82
N GLU A 34 -21.56 -5.09 1.38
CA GLU A 34 -20.83 -5.94 2.32
C GLU A 34 -19.56 -6.53 1.68
N ARG A 35 -19.63 -6.95 0.41
CA ARG A 35 -18.45 -7.41 -0.35
C ARG A 35 -17.40 -6.30 -0.50
N LEU A 36 -17.83 -5.09 -0.86
CA LEU A 36 -16.90 -3.95 -0.98
C LEU A 36 -16.26 -3.59 0.36
N GLU A 37 -17.00 -3.65 1.47
CA GLU A 37 -16.44 -3.42 2.81
C GLU A 37 -15.39 -4.48 3.19
N GLN A 38 -15.62 -5.75 2.80
CA GLN A 38 -14.64 -6.83 3.00
C GLN A 38 -13.40 -6.63 2.13
N GLU A 39 -13.56 -6.28 0.86
CA GLU A 39 -12.44 -5.99 -0.05
C GLU A 39 -11.62 -4.80 0.47
N LEU A 40 -12.28 -3.72 0.90
CA LEU A 40 -11.63 -2.56 1.49
C LEU A 40 -10.80 -2.95 2.71
N ALA A 41 -11.38 -3.73 3.64
CA ALA A 41 -10.65 -4.18 4.83
C ALA A 41 -9.42 -5.04 4.50
N LEU A 42 -9.48 -5.82 3.41
CA LEU A 42 -8.31 -6.59 2.94
C LEU A 42 -7.23 -5.67 2.36
N GLU A 43 -7.61 -4.68 1.56
CA GLU A 43 -6.67 -3.71 0.98
C GLU A 43 -6.03 -2.81 2.03
N GLU A 44 -6.77 -2.40 3.06
CA GLU A 44 -6.21 -1.66 4.19
C GLU A 44 -5.15 -2.49 4.93
N ARG A 45 -5.42 -3.78 5.18
CA ARG A 45 -4.44 -4.69 5.79
C ARG A 45 -3.20 -4.87 4.92
N ARG A 46 -3.37 -5.02 3.61
CA ARG A 46 -2.24 -5.11 2.66
C ARG A 46 -1.40 -3.84 2.67
N THR A 47 -2.05 -2.68 2.67
CA THR A 47 -1.38 -1.37 2.73
C THR A 47 -0.54 -1.24 3.99
N LEU A 48 -1.10 -1.61 5.16
CA LEU A 48 -0.37 -1.58 6.43
C LEU A 48 0.83 -2.55 6.41
N ALA A 49 0.66 -3.77 5.89
CA ALA A 49 1.75 -4.73 5.78
C ALA A 49 2.89 -4.21 4.89
N LEU A 50 2.56 -3.63 3.73
CA LEU A 50 3.55 -3.03 2.83
C LEU A 50 4.27 -1.85 3.48
N GLN A 51 3.56 -0.99 4.22
CA GLN A 51 4.17 0.11 4.98
C GLN A 51 5.13 -0.40 6.05
N GLN A 52 4.77 -1.48 6.76
CA GLN A 52 5.65 -2.10 7.76
C GLN A 52 6.90 -2.72 7.11
N GLN A 53 6.74 -3.43 5.99
CA GLN A 53 7.87 -3.98 5.24
C GLN A 53 8.81 -2.88 4.73
N LEU A 54 8.26 -1.81 4.16
CA LEU A 54 9.05 -0.66 3.72
C LEU A 54 9.83 -0.05 4.89
N GLN A 55 9.19 0.10 6.06
CA GLN A 55 9.84 0.65 7.24
C GLN A 55 10.95 -0.27 7.76
N ALA A 56 10.74 -1.60 7.75
CA ALA A 56 11.77 -2.57 8.11
C ALA A 56 12.99 -2.45 7.19
N VAL A 57 12.78 -2.39 5.87
CA VAL A 57 13.86 -2.19 4.89
C VAL A 57 14.60 -0.87 5.14
N ARG A 58 13.88 0.24 5.38
CA ARG A 58 14.50 1.54 5.70
C ARG A 58 15.36 1.47 6.97
N GLN A 59 14.90 0.76 8.00
CA GLN A 59 15.66 0.56 9.24
C GLN A 59 16.92 -0.28 8.98
N ALA A 60 16.78 -1.40 8.26
CA ALA A 60 17.91 -2.26 7.91
C ALA A 60 18.97 -1.50 7.11
N LEU A 61 18.56 -0.78 6.07
CA LEU A 61 19.46 0.08 5.29
C LEU A 61 20.14 1.13 6.19
N THR A 62 19.37 1.86 7.01
CA THR A 62 19.94 2.87 7.91
C THR A 62 21.00 2.27 8.84
N ALA A 63 20.74 1.09 9.42
CA ALA A 63 21.67 0.40 10.30
C ALA A 63 22.92 -0.10 9.57
N SER A 64 22.75 -0.77 8.42
CA SER A 64 23.88 -1.32 7.65
C SER A 64 24.81 -0.23 7.11
N PHE A 65 24.25 0.90 6.68
CA PHE A 65 25.01 2.04 6.17
C PHE A 65 25.51 3.01 7.25
N ALA A 66 25.15 2.83 8.53
CA ALA A 66 25.64 3.67 9.63
C ALA A 66 27.18 3.68 9.77
N SER A 67 27.83 2.61 9.33
CA SER A 67 29.29 2.47 9.30
C SER A 67 29.97 3.07 8.06
N LEU A 68 29.18 3.57 7.10
CA LEU A 68 29.66 4.09 5.82
C LEU A 68 29.32 5.58 5.67
N PRO A 69 30.19 6.48 6.14
CA PRO A 69 30.00 7.90 5.90
C PRO A 69 30.16 8.24 4.41
N VAL A 70 29.40 9.22 3.93
CA VAL A 70 29.55 9.72 2.55
C VAL A 70 30.96 10.32 2.35
N PRO A 71 31.70 9.94 1.28
CA PRO A 71 33.01 10.50 0.99
C PRO A 71 32.97 12.04 0.87
N GLY A 72 33.83 12.71 1.63
CA GLY A 72 33.96 14.17 1.61
C GLY A 72 33.00 14.96 2.52
N THR A 73 31.90 14.37 3.00
CA THR A 73 30.99 15.04 3.95
C THR A 73 30.93 14.38 5.33
N GLY A 74 31.27 13.09 5.44
CA GLY A 74 31.23 12.39 6.73
C GLY A 74 29.82 12.04 7.21
N GLU A 75 28.78 12.37 6.43
CA GLU A 75 27.38 12.18 6.83
C GLU A 75 27.02 10.70 6.87
N THR A 76 26.34 10.28 7.93
CA THR A 76 25.77 8.94 8.08
C THR A 76 24.25 8.98 7.94
N PRO A 77 23.61 7.89 7.46
CA PRO A 77 22.18 7.89 7.26
C PRO A 77 21.42 7.87 8.59
N THR A 78 20.28 8.56 8.60
CA THR A 78 19.22 8.41 9.60
C THR A 78 17.92 8.05 8.90
N LEU A 79 16.91 7.58 9.62
CA LEU A 79 15.60 7.24 9.04
C LEU A 79 14.96 8.39 8.23
N GLY A 80 15.19 9.64 8.63
CA GLY A 80 14.68 10.84 7.94
C GLY A 80 15.59 11.35 6.82
N THR A 81 16.86 10.94 6.78
CA THR A 81 17.85 11.42 5.79
C THR A 81 18.31 10.34 4.81
N LEU A 82 17.82 9.10 4.94
CA LEU A 82 18.26 7.95 4.15
C LEU A 82 18.22 8.22 2.64
N ASP A 83 17.13 8.78 2.13
CA ASP A 83 16.96 9.00 0.68
C ASP A 83 17.97 10.02 0.14
N PHE A 84 18.22 11.08 0.90
CA PHE A 84 19.22 12.09 0.56
C PHE A 84 20.65 11.54 0.68
N TYR A 85 20.92 10.76 1.73
CA TYR A 85 22.17 10.04 1.93
C TYR A 85 22.46 9.12 0.73
N MET A 86 21.49 8.31 0.29
CA MET A 86 21.66 7.40 -0.84
C MET A 86 21.94 8.16 -2.14
N ALA A 87 21.22 9.27 -2.39
CA ALA A 87 21.47 10.12 -3.56
C ALA A 87 22.87 10.76 -3.54
N ARG A 88 23.32 11.23 -2.37
CA ARG A 88 24.68 11.78 -2.19
C ARG A 88 25.76 10.72 -2.36
N LEU A 89 25.57 9.54 -1.76
CA LEU A 89 26.49 8.41 -1.86
C LEU A 89 26.64 7.97 -3.31
N HIS A 90 25.52 7.85 -4.04
CA HIS A 90 25.52 7.55 -5.47
C HIS A 90 26.30 8.60 -6.28
N GLY A 91 25.99 9.89 -6.08
CA GLY A 91 26.68 10.97 -6.79
C GLY A 91 28.18 11.07 -6.46
N ALA A 92 28.59 10.73 -5.23
CA ALA A 92 30.01 10.68 -4.86
C ALA A 92 30.75 9.55 -5.60
N ILE A 93 30.12 8.38 -5.72
CA ILE A 93 30.66 7.22 -6.44
C ILE A 93 30.74 7.50 -7.95
N GLU A 94 29.72 8.11 -8.54
CA GLU A 94 29.69 8.41 -9.98
C GLU A 94 30.79 9.39 -10.41
N ARG A 95 31.19 10.32 -9.53
CA ARG A 95 32.22 11.32 -9.82
C ARG A 95 33.60 10.71 -9.97
N ASP A 96 33.93 9.70 -9.16
CA ASP A 96 35.21 9.00 -9.24
C ASP A 96 35.06 7.51 -8.88
N PRO A 97 34.59 6.67 -9.83
CA PRO A 97 34.33 5.26 -9.56
C PRO A 97 35.61 4.45 -9.35
N ALA A 98 36.74 4.88 -9.95
CA ALA A 98 38.03 4.20 -9.81
C ALA A 98 38.60 4.38 -8.39
N GLN A 99 38.43 5.57 -7.81
CA GLN A 99 38.85 5.83 -6.43
C GLN A 99 37.98 5.07 -5.41
N HIS A 100 36.71 4.84 -5.71
CA HIS A 100 35.73 4.29 -4.78
C HIS A 100 35.43 2.78 -4.96
N GLU A 101 36.28 2.03 -5.68
CA GLU A 101 36.02 0.62 -6.01
C GLU A 101 35.76 -0.27 -4.77
N LYS A 102 36.55 -0.11 -3.71
CA LYS A 102 36.34 -0.84 -2.43
C LYS A 102 35.01 -0.50 -1.77
N LEU A 103 34.61 0.77 -1.83
CA LEU A 103 33.33 1.24 -1.30
C LEU A 103 32.17 0.64 -2.11
N ILE A 104 32.29 0.60 -3.44
CA ILE A 104 31.28 0.00 -4.33
C ILE A 104 31.06 -1.47 -3.99
N VAL A 105 32.14 -2.25 -3.79
CA VAL A 105 32.04 -3.67 -3.39
C VAL A 105 31.29 -3.79 -2.07
N ARG A 106 31.66 -2.98 -1.07
CA ARG A 106 31.01 -3.02 0.25
C ARG A 106 29.52 -2.66 0.19
N ILE A 107 29.16 -1.68 -0.62
CA ILE A 107 27.76 -1.27 -0.83
C ILE A 107 26.98 -2.42 -1.46
N LYS A 108 27.53 -3.08 -2.47
CA LYS A 108 26.89 -4.24 -3.12
C LYS A 108 26.65 -5.38 -2.13
N GLU A 109 27.62 -5.67 -1.26
CA GLU A 109 27.46 -6.67 -0.19
C GLU A 109 26.32 -6.32 0.77
N ILE A 110 26.27 -5.06 1.24
CA ILE A 110 25.23 -4.59 2.14
C ILE A 110 23.85 -4.70 1.47
N LEU A 111 23.74 -4.27 0.22
CA LEU A 111 22.48 -4.35 -0.53
C LEU A 111 22.06 -5.81 -0.75
N ALA A 112 22.99 -6.71 -1.04
CA ALA A 112 22.70 -8.13 -1.18
C ALA A 112 22.22 -8.74 0.14
N GLN A 113 22.82 -8.35 1.28
CA GLN A 113 22.39 -8.81 2.60
C GLN A 113 20.96 -8.32 2.92
N VAL A 114 20.70 -7.02 2.78
CA VAL A 114 19.37 -6.44 3.04
C VAL A 114 18.32 -7.05 2.11
N ALA A 115 18.66 -7.25 0.84
CA ALA A 115 17.82 -7.93 -0.13
C ALA A 115 17.48 -9.36 0.34
N SER A 116 18.46 -10.14 0.77
CA SER A 116 18.22 -11.52 1.23
C SER A 116 17.38 -11.63 2.51
N GLU A 117 17.40 -10.60 3.36
CA GLU A 117 16.65 -10.59 4.62
C GLU A 117 15.20 -10.11 4.45
N HIS A 118 14.90 -9.37 3.38
CA HIS A 118 13.61 -8.67 3.21
C HIS A 118 12.87 -8.98 1.90
N LEU A 119 13.47 -9.73 0.96
CA LEU A 119 12.83 -10.31 -0.23
C LEU A 119 12.60 -11.82 -0.03
#